data_AF-A0A7S1DIK2-F1
#
_entry.id   AF-A0A7S1DIK2-F1
#
_cell.length_a   1.000
_cell.length_b   1.000
_cell.length_c   1.000
_cell.angle_alpha   90.00
_cell.angle_beta   90.00
_cell.angle_gamma   90.00
#
_symmetry.space_group_name_H-M   'P 1'
#
loop_
_entity.id
_entity.type
_entity.pdbx_description
1 polymer ?
#
loop_
_entity_poly.entity_id
_entity_poly.type
_entity_poly.pdbx_seq_one_letter_code
_entity_poly.pdbx_strand_id
1 'polypeptide(L)'
;MILQWYEEGLALLDEMEGRQVPPSEAMFNTLLDICAKAAVRNDGRDWMSSAFAIVDAMHEAGTPPSKVTYNTLLDTCAHMAGRGGASGSAGMATATRLLDTMK
;
A
#
# COMPACT_ATOMS: atom_id res chain seq x y z
N MET A 1 5.54 16.55 -2.27
CA MET A 1 5.97 16.23 -0.90
C MET A 1 5.73 14.77 -0.56
N ILE A 2 4.53 14.19 -0.76
CA ILE A 2 4.26 12.78 -0.44
C ILE A 2 5.09 11.79 -1.29
N LEU A 3 5.25 12.07 -2.59
CA LEU A 3 6.13 11.32 -3.50
C LEU A 3 7.56 11.13 -2.97
N GLN A 4 8.15 12.20 -2.44
CA GLN A 4 9.53 12.18 -1.99
C GLN A 4 9.71 11.20 -0.82
N TRP A 5 8.78 11.22 0.14
CA TRP A 5 8.82 10.32 1.30
C TRP A 5 8.58 8.86 0.89
N TYR A 6 7.78 8.64 -0.15
CA TYR A 6 7.57 7.31 -0.73
C TYR A 6 8.85 6.77 -1.39
N GLU A 7 9.48 7.57 -2.27
CA GLU A 7 10.71 7.20 -2.97
C GLU A 7 11.89 6.99 -2.00
N GLU A 8 12.05 7.89 -1.02
CA GLU A 8 13.08 7.75 0.02
C GLU A 8 12.87 6.49 0.87
N GLY A 9 11.62 6.16 1.21
CA GLY A 9 11.33 4.93 1.96
C GLY A 9 11.57 3.67 1.14
N LEU A 10 11.29 3.66 -0.17
CA LEU A 10 11.64 2.54 -1.07
C LEU A 10 13.16 2.36 -1.18
N ALA A 11 13.90 3.45 -1.35
CA ALA A 11 15.36 3.40 -1.40
C ALA A 11 15.97 2.83 -0.10
N LEU A 12 15.36 3.15 1.06
CA LEU A 12 15.78 2.60 2.34
C LEU A 12 15.53 1.08 2.43
N LEU A 13 14.40 0.59 1.89
CA LEU A 13 14.14 -0.86 1.84
C LEU A 13 15.16 -1.59 0.98
N ASP A 14 15.49 -1.05 -0.20
CA ASP A 14 16.49 -1.60 -1.12
C ASP A 14 17.90 -1.62 -0.47
N GLU A 15 18.26 -0.54 0.23
CA GLU A 15 19.51 -0.49 0.99
C GLU A 15 19.57 -1.54 2.11
N MET A 16 18.47 -1.78 2.81
CA MET A 16 18.38 -2.80 3.85
C MET A 16 18.52 -4.22 3.27
N GLU A 17 17.89 -4.48 2.14
CA GLU A 17 18.02 -5.74 1.40
C GLU A 17 19.48 -5.97 0.97
N GLY A 18 20.13 -4.96 0.39
CA GLY A 18 21.55 -5.04 0.01
C GLY A 18 22.49 -5.25 1.20
N ARG A 19 22.08 -4.84 2.41
CA ARG A 19 22.79 -5.08 3.67
C ARG A 19 22.38 -6.38 4.38
N GLN A 20 21.50 -7.18 3.79
CA GLN A 20 20.92 -8.40 4.37
C GLN A 20 20.23 -8.16 5.72
N VAL A 21 19.68 -6.96 5.92
CA VAL A 21 18.89 -6.60 7.10
C VAL A 21 17.42 -6.69 6.70
N PRO A 22 16.63 -7.61 7.30
CA PRO A 22 15.22 -7.74 6.93
C PRO A 22 14.45 -6.47 7.34
N PRO A 23 13.69 -5.85 6.42
CA PRO A 23 12.82 -4.75 6.78
C PRO A 23 11.75 -5.19 7.78
N SER A 24 11.34 -4.27 8.66
CA SER A 24 10.31 -4.57 9.66
C SER A 24 8.90 -4.29 9.14
N GLU A 25 7.90 -4.94 9.74
CA GLU A 25 6.48 -4.69 9.45
C GLU A 25 6.12 -3.19 9.57
N ALA A 26 6.68 -2.51 10.57
CA ALA A 26 6.43 -1.09 10.81
C ALA A 26 6.90 -0.20 9.64
N MET A 27 7.98 -0.57 8.96
CA MET A 27 8.52 0.19 7.83
C MET A 27 7.63 0.06 6.60
N PHE A 28 7.20 -1.16 6.27
CA PHE A 28 6.24 -1.39 5.20
C PHE A 28 4.89 -0.73 5.50
N ASN A 29 4.39 -0.83 6.74
CA ASN A 29 3.16 -0.16 7.16
C ASN A 29 3.26 1.37 7.04
N THR A 30 4.45 1.96 7.22
CA THR A 30 4.68 3.40 7.00
C THR A 30 4.55 3.78 5.52
N LEU A 31 5.13 2.98 4.62
CA LEU A 31 4.97 3.18 3.17
C LEU A 31 3.52 2.99 2.71
N LEU A 32 2.82 2.01 3.28
CA LEU A 32 1.39 1.80 3.04
C LEU A 32 0.54 2.99 3.49
N ASP A 33 0.81 3.56 4.66
CA ASP A 33 0.13 4.77 5.15
C ASP A 33 0.38 5.98 4.23
N ILE A 34 1.60 6.11 3.69
CA ILE A 34 1.94 7.12 2.68
C ILE A 34 1.08 6.93 1.42
N CYS A 35 1.03 5.71 0.87
CA CYS A 35 0.20 5.37 -0.29
C CYS A 35 -1.29 5.64 -0.03
N ALA A 36 -1.80 5.23 1.14
CA ALA A 36 -3.18 5.44 1.56
C ALA A 36 -3.57 6.92 1.55
N LYS A 37 -2.77 7.75 2.22
CA LYS A 37 -2.96 9.20 2.28
C LYS A 37 -2.85 9.86 0.90
N ALA A 38 -1.97 9.35 0.04
CA ALA A 38 -1.80 9.85 -1.31
C ALA A 38 -3.00 9.52 -2.21
N ALA A 39 -3.51 8.29 -2.13
CA ALA A 39 -4.67 7.82 -2.87
C ALA A 39 -5.91 8.67 -2.59
N VAL A 40 -6.17 9.00 -1.32
CA VAL A 40 -7.31 9.83 -0.91
C VAL A 40 -7.21 11.28 -1.40
N ARG A 41 -5.99 11.77 -1.65
CA ARG A 41 -5.74 13.13 -2.17
C ARG A 41 -5.95 13.23 -3.68
N ASN A 42 -6.12 12.11 -4.38
CA ASN A 42 -6.40 12.00 -5.81
C ASN A 42 -5.49 12.90 -6.66
N ASP A 43 -4.17 12.75 -6.51
CA ASP A 43 -3.16 13.52 -7.23
C ASP A 43 -2.90 13.03 -8.67
N GLY A 44 -3.76 12.14 -9.19
CA GLY A 44 -3.68 11.57 -10.53
C GLY A 44 -2.80 10.33 -10.67
N ARG A 45 -2.19 9.83 -9.59
CA ARG A 45 -1.43 8.57 -9.59
C ARG A 45 -2.24 7.40 -9.03
N ASP A 46 -1.94 6.21 -9.53
CA ASP A 46 -2.47 4.95 -9.01
C ASP A 46 -1.70 4.49 -7.75
N TRP A 47 -1.91 5.21 -6.66
CA TRP A 47 -1.34 4.88 -5.36
C TRP A 47 -1.86 3.57 -4.77
N MET A 48 -3.00 3.07 -5.27
CA MET A 48 -3.55 1.81 -4.83
C MET A 48 -2.72 0.64 -5.37
N SER A 49 -2.30 0.71 -6.63
CA SER A 49 -1.34 -0.25 -7.20
C SER A 49 0.00 -0.20 -6.45
N SER A 50 0.51 0.99 -6.11
CA SER A 50 1.70 1.13 -5.27
C SER A 50 1.53 0.50 -3.89
N ALA A 51 0.36 0.66 -3.26
CA ALA A 51 0.07 0.05 -1.97
C ALA A 51 0.08 -1.50 -2.04
N PHE A 52 -0.47 -2.08 -3.10
CA PHE A 52 -0.40 -3.53 -3.31
C PHE A 52 1.02 -4.03 -3.56
N ALA A 53 1.83 -3.28 -4.32
CA ALA A 53 3.23 -3.64 -4.52
C ALA A 53 4.02 -3.70 -3.20
N ILE A 54 3.67 -2.85 -2.22
CA ILE A 54 4.26 -2.91 -0.87
C ILE A 54 3.84 -4.20 -0.14
N VAL A 55 2.58 -4.65 -0.29
CA VAL A 55 2.12 -5.93 0.30
C VAL A 55 2.83 -7.11 -0.34
N ASP A 56 3.01 -7.10 -1.67
CA ASP A 56 3.76 -8.14 -2.36
C ASP A 56 5.22 -8.17 -1.88
N ALA A 57 5.87 -7.00 -1.73
CA ALA A 57 7.22 -6.89 -1.17
C ALA A 57 7.30 -7.36 0.30
N MET A 58 6.26 -7.18 1.11
CA MET A 58 6.18 -7.74 2.47
C MET A 58 6.25 -9.27 2.45
N HIS A 59 5.52 -9.92 1.54
CA HIS A 59 5.56 -11.36 1.37
C HIS A 59 6.95 -11.84 0.90
N GLU A 60 7.54 -11.16 -0.09
CA GLU A 60 8.87 -11.49 -0.63
C GLU A 60 9.98 -11.32 0.42
N ALA A 61 9.90 -10.28 1.25
CA ALA A 61 10.82 -10.02 2.35
C ALA A 61 10.61 -10.95 3.57
N GLY A 62 9.69 -11.92 3.50
CA GLY A 62 9.38 -12.83 4.61
C GLY A 62 8.75 -12.15 5.82
N THR A 63 8.19 -10.95 5.63
CA THR A 63 7.55 -10.14 6.67
C THR A 63 6.04 -10.11 6.42
N PRO A 64 5.26 -11.07 6.94
CA PRO A 64 3.87 -11.24 6.55
C PRO A 64 3.04 -9.98 6.87
N PRO A 65 2.12 -9.57 5.98
CA PRO A 65 1.17 -8.50 6.26
C PRO A 65 0.32 -8.79 7.48
N SER A 66 0.01 -7.76 8.26
CA SER A 66 -0.79 -7.90 9.47
C SER A 66 -2.22 -7.39 9.27
N LYS A 67 -3.06 -7.57 10.30
CA LYS A 67 -4.41 -6.98 10.32
C LYS A 67 -4.38 -5.47 10.11
N VAL A 68 -3.32 -4.80 10.57
CA VAL A 68 -3.15 -3.35 10.38
C VAL A 68 -2.98 -3.03 8.91
N THR A 69 -2.14 -3.79 8.19
CA THR A 69 -1.92 -3.66 6.75
C THR A 69 -3.23 -3.73 5.96
N TYR A 70 -4.02 -4.78 6.17
CA TYR A 70 -5.28 -4.96 5.44
C TYR A 70 -6.35 -3.93 5.84
N ASN A 71 -6.42 -3.54 7.12
CA ASN A 71 -7.34 -2.50 7.58
C ASN A 71 -7.04 -1.16 6.91
N THR A 72 -5.76 -0.78 6.79
CA THR A 72 -5.34 0.46 6.11
C THR A 72 -5.77 0.46 4.63
N LEU A 73 -5.60 -0.66 3.92
CA LEU A 73 -6.03 -0.79 2.53
C LEU A 73 -7.55 -0.69 2.38
N LEU A 74 -8.31 -1.37 3.25
CA LEU A 74 -9.78 -1.31 3.25
C LEU A 74 -10.29 0.11 3.53
N ASP A 75 -9.72 0.79 4.52
CA ASP A 75 -10.06 2.17 4.88
C ASP A 75 -9.81 3.12 3.70
N THR A 76 -8.65 2.98 3.05
CA THR A 76 -8.30 3.74 1.83
C THR A 76 -9.30 3.49 0.72
N CYS A 77 -9.67 2.24 0.46
CA CYS A 77 -10.66 1.88 -0.56
C CYS A 77 -12.03 2.48 -0.27
N ALA A 78 -12.48 2.40 0.99
CA ALA A 78 -13.74 2.98 1.42
C ALA A 78 -13.76 4.51 1.23
N HIS A 79 -12.65 5.18 1.57
CA HIS A 79 -12.49 6.62 1.37
C HIS A 79 -12.48 7.03 -0.10
N MET A 80 -11.84 6.25 -0.98
CA MET A 80 -11.89 6.49 -2.43
C MET A 80 -13.29 6.28 -3.01
N ALA A 81 -14.01 5.24 -2.56
CA ALA A 81 -15.37 4.94 -3.00
C ALA A 81 -16.39 6.00 -2.52
N GLY A 82 -16.24 6.53 -1.30
CA GLY A 82 -17.15 7.52 -0.72
C GLY A 82 -17.09 8.91 -1.37
N ARG A 83 -16.05 9.20 -2.17
CA ARG A 83 -15.88 10.50 -2.86
C ARG A 83 -16.42 10.54 -4.29
N GLY A 84 -16.83 9.41 -4.85
CA GLY A 84 -17.32 9.32 -6.23
C GLY A 84 -18.62 8.55 -6.31
N GLY A 85 -19.75 9.26 -6.40
CA GLY A 85 -20.90 8.69 -7.07
C GLY A 85 -20.49 8.30 -8.49
N ALA A 86 -20.72 7.03 -8.87
CA ALA A 86 -20.43 6.41 -10.16
C ALA A 86 -18.98 5.92 -10.41
N SER A 87 -18.66 4.73 -9.89
CA SER A 87 -18.26 3.57 -10.69
C SER A 87 -17.99 2.38 -9.76
N GLY A 88 -18.97 1.49 -9.62
CA GLY A 88 -18.86 0.29 -8.79
C GLY A 88 -17.82 -0.73 -9.27
N SER A 89 -17.07 -0.46 -10.36
CA SER A 89 -16.08 -1.41 -10.90
C SER A 89 -14.67 -1.21 -10.35
N ALA A 90 -14.25 0.02 -10.03
CA ALA A 90 -12.90 0.29 -9.51
C ALA A 90 -12.74 -0.22 -8.07
N GLY A 91 -13.66 0.16 -7.18
CA GLY A 91 -13.64 -0.32 -5.79
C GLY A 91 -13.79 -1.84 -5.67
N MET A 92 -14.54 -2.48 -6.59
CA MET A 92 -14.74 -3.93 -6.59
C MET A 92 -13.49 -4.67 -7.08
N ALA A 93 -12.79 -4.17 -8.11
CA ALA A 93 -11.52 -4.74 -8.58
C ALA A 93 -10.42 -4.64 -7.51
N THR A 94 -10.41 -3.55 -6.75
CA THR A 94 -9.50 -3.37 -5.61
C THR A 94 -9.83 -4.34 -4.46
N ALA A 95 -11.13 -4.52 -4.17
CA ALA A 95 -11.59 -5.46 -3.14
C ALA A 95 -11.31 -6.93 -3.51
N THR A 96 -11.46 -7.32 -4.78
CA THR A 96 -11.11 -8.69 -5.23
C THR A 96 -9.62 -8.94 -5.12
N ARG A 97 -8.78 -7.95 -5.44
CA ARG A 97 -7.33 -8.05 -5.30
C ARG A 97 -6.88 -8.14 -3.84
N LEU A 98 -7.58 -7.45 -2.93
CA LEU A 98 -7.40 -7.59 -1.47
C LEU A 98 -7.68 -9.01 -0.99
N LEU A 99 -8.73 -9.66 -1.50
CA LEU A 99 -9.04 -11.04 -1.16
C LEU A 99 -8.01 -12.04 -1.71
N ASP A 100 -7.41 -11.76 -2.86
CA ASP A 100 -6.36 -12.61 -3.43
C ASP A 100 -5.01 -12.43 -2.73
N THR A 101 -4.71 -11.24 -2.19
CA THR A 101 -3.53 -10.97 -1.36
C THR A 101 -3.68 -11.44 0.10
N MET A 102 -4.85 -11.97 0.49
CA MET A 102 -5.11 -12.55 1.82
C MET A 102 -4.95 -14.08 1.86
N LYS A 103 -4.66 -14.74 0.74
CA LYS A 103 -4.45 -16.20 0.64
C LYS A 103 -2.99 -16.57 0.80
#